data_AF-A0A7J7IKU3-F1
#
_entry.id   AF-A0A7J7IKU3-F1
#
_cell.length_a   1.000
_cell.length_b   1.000
_cell.length_c   1.000
_cell.angle_alpha   90.00
_cell.angle_beta   90.00
_cell.angle_gamma   90.00
#
_symmetry.space_group_name_H-M   'P 1'
#
loop_
_entity.id
_entity.type
_entity.pdbx_description
1 polymer ?
#
loop_
_entity_poly.entity_id
_entity_poly.type
_entity_poly.pdbx_seq_one_letter_code
_entity_poly.pdbx_strand_id
1 'polypeptide(L)'
;MEQMYFSLYVMRARRLYNVRYPNQFDYKTEGISRFNCIQRAHMQFMETCTFFIPALLFAGLEYPREAAAFGLVFLIGRLVFFHGYASGEPQKRLRGAFYVIGLLGNLVLCVRTALNHLE
;
A
#
# COMPACT_ATOMS: atom_id res chain seq x y z
N MET A 1 -10.48 2.51 4.38
CA MET A 1 -10.73 1.26 5.14
C MET A 1 -9.51 0.33 5.18
N GLU A 2 -8.79 0.13 4.06
CA GLU A 2 -7.59 -0.74 4.04
C GLU A 2 -6.47 -0.33 5.02
N GLN A 3 -6.18 0.97 5.13
CA GLN A 3 -5.19 1.47 6.08
C GLN A 3 -5.48 1.04 7.52
N MET A 4 -6.76 1.14 7.93
CA MET A 4 -7.21 0.74 9.25
C MET A 4 -7.11 -0.78 9.42
N TYR A 5 -7.47 -1.55 8.40
CA TYR A 5 -7.30 -3.01 8.39
C TYR A 5 -5.84 -3.42 8.62
N PHE A 6 -4.89 -2.83 7.88
CA PHE A 6 -3.47 -3.13 8.06
C PHE A 6 -2.94 -2.70 9.44
N SER A 7 -3.35 -1.54 9.96
CA SER A 7 -3.00 -1.10 11.31
C SER A 7 -3.51 -2.06 12.39
N LEU A 8 -4.76 -2.53 12.28
CA LEU A 8 -5.31 -3.54 13.19
C LEU A 8 -4.55 -4.87 13.09
N TYR A 9 -4.16 -5.27 11.88
CA TYR A 9 -3.39 -6.49 11.64
C TYR A 9 -2.00 -6.41 12.29
N VAL A 10 -1.29 -5.28 12.16
CA VAL A 10 -0.03 -5.01 12.86
C VAL A 10 -0.22 -5.11 14.38
N MET A 11 -1.27 -4.50 14.94
CA MET A 11 -1.53 -4.58 16.39
C MET A 11 -1.79 -6.01 16.86
N ARG A 12 -2.52 -6.81 16.07
CA ARG A 12 -2.72 -8.25 16.37
C ARG A 12 -1.41 -9.02 16.30
N ALA A 13 -0.62 -8.82 15.25
CA ALA A 13 0.69 -9.44 15.10
C ALA A 13 1.62 -9.05 16.26
N ARG A 14 1.58 -7.80 16.70
CA ARG A 14 2.37 -7.30 17.82
C ARG A 14 2.11 -8.05 19.13
N ARG A 15 0.83 -8.36 19.40
CA ARG A 15 0.45 -9.20 20.54
C ARG A 15 0.91 -10.64 20.36
N LEU A 16 0.74 -11.20 19.16
CA LEU A 16 1.13 -12.58 18.84
C LEU A 16 2.64 -12.82 19.02
N TYR A 17 3.47 -11.88 18.56
CA TYR A 17 4.93 -11.97 18.63
C TYR A 17 5.52 -11.29 19.88
N ASN A 18 4.70 -10.85 20.84
CA ASN A 18 5.11 -10.22 22.10
C ASN A 18 6.13 -9.06 21.95
N VAL A 19 5.98 -8.25 20.90
CA VAL A 19 6.87 -7.11 20.65
C VAL A 19 6.46 -5.93 21.54
N ARG A 20 7.29 -5.62 22.54
CA ARG A 20 7.05 -4.52 23.49
C ARG A 20 7.22 -3.15 22.83
N TYR A 21 6.47 -2.14 23.28
CA TYR A 21 6.79 -0.74 22.97
C TYR A 21 8.11 -0.36 23.65
N PRO A 22 8.96 0.48 23.03
CA PRO A 22 8.77 1.24 21.78
C PRO A 22 9.24 0.53 20.49
N ASN A 23 9.60 -0.76 20.55
CA ASN A 23 10.22 -1.45 19.42
C ASN A 23 9.27 -1.54 18.22
N GLN A 24 9.74 -1.06 17.06
CA GLN A 24 9.00 -1.15 15.79
C GLN A 24 9.21 -2.49 15.08
N PHE A 25 10.40 -3.08 15.26
CA PHE A 25 10.78 -4.36 14.69
C PHE A 25 11.25 -5.30 15.80
N ASP A 26 11.12 -6.60 15.55
CA ASP A 26 11.69 -7.64 16.38
C ASP A 26 13.08 -8.01 15.85
N TYR A 27 14.10 -7.77 16.68
CA TYR A 27 15.50 -8.11 16.41
C TYR A 27 15.99 -9.29 17.27
N LYS A 28 15.13 -9.86 18.11
CA LYS A 28 15.50 -10.94 19.03
C LYS A 28 15.57 -12.31 18.35
N THR A 29 14.86 -12.44 17.23
CA THR A 29 14.80 -13.67 16.44
C THR A 29 15.87 -13.63 15.35
N GLU A 30 16.74 -14.64 15.27
CA GLU A 30 17.65 -14.80 14.14
C GLU A 30 16.85 -15.14 12.87
N GLY A 31 16.95 -14.31 11.83
CA GLY A 31 16.23 -14.46 10.57
C GLY A 31 15.08 -13.47 10.34
N ILE A 32 14.36 -13.65 9.23
CA ILE A 32 13.26 -12.75 8.84
C ILE A 32 12.04 -13.05 9.73
N SER A 33 11.83 -12.22 10.75
CA SER A 33 10.61 -12.28 11.57
C SER A 33 9.38 -11.91 10.73
N ARG A 34 8.34 -12.75 10.77
CA ARG A 34 7.04 -12.48 10.13
C ARG A 34 6.44 -11.15 10.59
N PHE A 35 6.68 -10.77 11.85
CA PHE A 35 6.27 -9.47 12.37
C PHE A 35 6.92 -8.31 11.59
N ASN A 36 8.24 -8.39 11.34
CA ASN A 36 8.96 -7.36 10.60
C ASN A 36 8.43 -7.23 9.17
N CYS A 37 8.07 -8.37 8.56
CA CYS A 37 7.43 -8.39 7.25
C CYS A 37 6.08 -7.65 7.25
N ILE A 38 5.21 -7.98 8.19
CA ILE A 38 3.89 -7.35 8.35
C ILE A 38 4.04 -5.84 8.59
N GLN A 39 4.95 -5.45 9.49
CA GLN A 39 5.23 -4.06 9.80
C GLN A 39 5.75 -3.29 8.58
N ARG A 40 6.70 -3.87 7.83
CA ARG A 40 7.23 -3.23 6.62
C ARG A 40 6.17 -3.12 5.52
N ALA A 41 5.29 -4.10 5.39
CA ALA A 41 4.19 -4.04 4.43
C ALA A 41 3.22 -2.88 4.73
N HIS A 42 2.89 -2.67 6.01
CA HIS A 42 2.08 -1.54 6.45
C HIS A 42 2.76 -0.19 6.20
N MET A 43 4.05 -0.06 6.55
CA MET A 43 4.83 1.16 6.29
C MET A 43 4.91 1.47 4.79
N GLN A 44 5.17 0.47 3.94
CA GLN A 44 5.22 0.65 2.49
C GLN A 44 3.88 1.15 1.92
N PHE A 45 2.76 0.67 2.48
CA PHE A 45 1.44 1.15 2.10
C PHE A 45 1.27 2.63 2.47
N MET A 46 1.64 3.02 3.69
CA MET A 46 1.63 4.42 4.14
C MET A 46 2.46 5.33 3.22
N GLU A 47 3.69 4.92 2.91
CA GLU A 47 4.60 5.65 2.02
C GLU A 47 3.97 5.91 0.64
N THR A 48 3.19 4.94 0.12
CA THR A 48 2.59 5.09 -1.21
C THR A 48 1.23 5.77 -1.19
N CYS A 49 0.42 5.60 -0.14
CA CYS A 49 -0.87 6.25 0.00
C CYS A 49 -0.76 7.78 0.00
N THR A 50 0.32 8.32 0.56
CA THR A 50 0.62 9.76 0.55
C THR A 50 0.65 10.33 -0.87
N PHE A 51 1.13 9.58 -1.86
CA PHE A 51 1.15 10.02 -3.26
C PHE A 51 -0.10 9.62 -4.02
N PHE A 52 -0.65 8.44 -3.73
CA PHE A 52 -1.81 7.91 -4.44
C PHE A 52 -3.09 8.70 -4.18
N ILE A 53 -3.37 9.10 -2.93
CA ILE A 53 -4.62 9.80 -2.58
C ILE A 53 -4.72 11.16 -3.30
N PRO A 54 -3.70 12.05 -3.25
CA PRO A 54 -3.75 13.30 -4.01
C PRO A 54 -3.87 13.08 -5.52
N ALA A 55 -3.15 12.09 -6.07
CA ALA A 55 -3.23 11.77 -7.48
C ALA A 55 -4.64 11.31 -7.89
N LEU A 56 -5.27 10.43 -7.10
CA LEU A 56 -6.64 9.97 -7.34
C LEU A 56 -7.65 11.13 -7.29
N LEU A 57 -7.51 12.02 -6.31
CA LEU A 57 -8.40 13.19 -6.17
C LEU A 57 -8.25 14.14 -7.35
N PHE A 58 -7.01 14.45 -7.75
CA PHE A 58 -6.73 15.38 -8.84
C PHE A 58 -7.18 14.82 -10.20
N ALA A 59 -6.83 13.56 -10.50
CA ALA A 59 -7.30 12.86 -11.70
C ALA A 59 -8.83 12.73 -11.74
N GLY A 60 -9.46 12.55 -10.58
CA GLY A 60 -10.92 12.41 -10.46
C GLY A 60 -11.72 13.68 -10.75
N LEU A 61 -11.09 14.86 -10.78
CA LEU A 61 -11.76 16.12 -11.11
C LEU A 61 -12.21 16.16 -12.57
N GLU A 62 -11.36 15.72 -13.50
CA GLU A 62 -11.70 15.65 -14.93
C GLU A 62 -12.11 14.25 -15.39
N TYR A 63 -11.51 13.20 -14.84
CA TYR A 63 -11.67 11.81 -15.30
C TYR A 63 -12.20 10.89 -14.18
N PRO A 64 -13.41 11.12 -13.63
CA PRO A 64 -13.89 10.41 -12.44
C PRO A 64 -14.04 8.89 -12.65
N ARG A 65 -14.45 8.45 -13.85
CA ARG A 65 -14.63 7.01 -14.15
C ARG A 65 -13.30 6.28 -14.28
N GLU A 66 -12.34 6.88 -14.97
CA GLU A 66 -11.01 6.29 -15.20
C GLU A 66 -10.20 6.27 -13.90
N ALA A 67 -10.22 7.37 -13.14
CA ALA A 67 -9.57 7.46 -11.84
C ALA A 67 -10.12 6.41 -10.86
N ALA A 68 -11.44 6.20 -10.83
CA ALA A 68 -12.06 5.16 -10.01
C ALA A 68 -11.63 3.74 -10.42
N ALA A 69 -11.53 3.46 -11.72
CA ALA A 69 -11.08 2.16 -12.22
C ALA A 69 -9.61 1.88 -11.82
N PHE A 70 -8.70 2.84 -12.04
CA PHE A 70 -7.30 2.70 -11.61
C PHE A 70 -7.17 2.63 -10.09
N GLY A 71 -8.04 3.34 -9.36
CA GLY A 71 -8.08 3.27 -7.90
C GLY A 71 -8.48 1.89 -7.38
N LEU A 72 -9.46 1.24 -8.00
CA LEU A 72 -9.83 -0.14 -7.67
C LEU A 72 -8.69 -1.12 -7.92
N VAL A 73 -7.98 -0.99 -9.05
CA VAL A 73 -6.81 -1.83 -9.37
C VAL A 73 -5.72 -1.65 -8.30
N PHE A 74 -5.49 -0.41 -7.84
CA PHE A 74 -4.53 -0.13 -6.78
C PHE A 74 -4.91 -0.83 -5.47
N LEU A 75 -6.16 -0.68 -5.01
CA LEU A 75 -6.65 -1.27 -3.75
C LEU A 75 -6.52 -2.81 -3.76
N ILE A 76 -7.00 -3.47 -4.83
CA ILE A 76 -6.91 -4.92 -4.96
C ILE A 76 -5.45 -5.39 -4.97
N GLY A 77 -4.58 -4.69 -5.71
CA GLY A 77 -3.15 -5.00 -5.73
C GLY A 77 -2.50 -4.85 -4.36
N ARG A 78 -2.93 -3.87 -3.55
CA ARG A 78 -2.42 -3.67 -2.19
C ARG A 78 -2.86 -4.76 -1.23
N LEU A 79 -4.09 -5.24 -1.31
CA LEU A 79 -4.53 -6.38 -0.50
C LEU A 79 -3.71 -7.63 -0.81
N VAL A 80 -3.49 -7.93 -2.10
CA VAL A 80 -2.68 -9.10 -2.52
C VAL A 80 -1.22 -8.92 -2.11
N PHE A 81 -0.65 -7.72 -2.27
CA PHE A 81 0.71 -7.40 -1.85
C PHE A 81 0.89 -7.60 -0.35
N PHE A 82 -0.03 -7.08 0.47
CA PHE A 82 0.04 -7.18 1.93
C PHE A 82 -0.02 -8.63 2.41
N HIS A 83 -0.98 -9.43 1.91
CA HIS A 83 -1.09 -10.84 2.31
C HIS A 83 0.09 -11.67 1.80
N GLY A 84 0.61 -11.36 0.61
CA GLY A 84 1.84 -11.96 0.09
C GLY A 84 3.03 -11.68 1.00
N TYR A 85 3.20 -10.42 1.43
CA TYR A 85 4.28 -10.00 2.32
C TYR A 85 4.14 -10.57 3.75
N ALA A 86 2.90 -10.65 4.27
CA ALA A 86 2.59 -11.16 5.60
C ALA A 86 2.89 -12.66 5.79
N SER A 87 3.06 -13.41 4.69
CA SER A 87 3.38 -14.84 4.72
C SER A 87 4.78 -15.16 5.28
N GLY A 88 5.66 -14.16 5.41
CA GLY A 88 7.04 -14.33 5.89
C GLY A 88 8.08 -14.58 4.79
N GLU A 89 7.65 -14.72 3.54
CA GLU A 89 8.55 -14.77 2.38
C GLU A 89 8.49 -13.45 1.61
N PRO A 90 9.55 -12.60 1.65
CA PRO A 90 9.54 -11.29 1.01
C PRO A 90 9.25 -11.33 -0.49
N GLN A 91 9.61 -12.41 -1.17
CA GLN A 91 9.40 -12.56 -2.62
C GLN A 91 7.92 -12.67 -3.00
N LYS A 92 7.05 -13.20 -2.11
CA LYS A 92 5.61 -13.36 -2.38
C LYS A 92 4.87 -12.02 -2.54
N ARG A 93 5.50 -10.90 -2.18
CA ARG A 93 5.01 -9.54 -2.44
C ARG A 93 4.80 -9.25 -3.93
N LEU A 94 5.60 -9.88 -4.80
CA LEU A 94 5.55 -9.64 -6.25
C LEU A 94 4.20 -10.01 -6.87
N ARG A 95 3.44 -10.91 -6.23
CA ARG A 95 2.08 -11.28 -6.67
C ARG A 95 1.12 -10.09 -6.68
N GLY A 96 1.34 -9.11 -5.80
CA GLY A 96 0.53 -7.89 -5.73
C GLY A 96 1.15 -6.69 -6.45
N ALA A 97 2.30 -6.84 -7.13
CA ALA A 97 3.01 -5.70 -7.74
C ALA A 97 2.21 -4.96 -8.82
N PHE A 98 1.12 -5.55 -9.31
CA PHE A 98 0.20 -4.90 -10.24
C PHE A 98 -0.51 -3.67 -9.65
N TYR A 99 -0.47 -3.42 -8.33
CA TYR A 99 -0.93 -2.13 -7.77
C TYR A 99 -0.25 -0.93 -8.44
N VAL A 100 0.99 -1.11 -8.95
CA VAL A 100 1.76 -0.07 -9.64
C VAL A 100 1.03 0.42 -10.89
N ILE A 101 0.26 -0.43 -11.56
CA ILE A 101 -0.53 -0.06 -12.73
C ILE A 101 -1.60 0.96 -12.33
N GLY A 102 -2.29 0.74 -11.20
CA GLY A 102 -3.27 1.69 -10.68
C GLY A 102 -2.65 3.01 -10.22
N LEU A 103 -1.43 2.98 -9.68
CA LEU A 103 -0.69 4.18 -9.30
C LEU A 103 -0.26 5.00 -10.52
N LEU A 104 0.40 4.35 -11.49
CA LEU A 104 0.87 5.00 -12.72
C LEU A 104 -0.30 5.49 -13.57
N GLY A 105 -1.40 4.75 -13.64
CA GLY A 105 -2.62 5.17 -14.32
C GLY A 105 -3.16 6.48 -13.77
N ASN A 106 -3.29 6.60 -12.44
CA ASN A 106 -3.72 7.87 -11.83
C ASN A 106 -2.70 9.00 -12.05
N LEU A 107 -1.40 8.73 -12.04
CA LEU A 107 -0.38 9.75 -12.33
C LEU A 107 -0.46 10.27 -13.77
N VAL A 108 -0.68 9.38 -14.74
CA VAL A 108 -0.88 9.77 -16.15
C VAL A 108 -2.11 10.65 -16.31
N LEU A 109 -3.21 10.28 -15.64
CA LEU A 109 -4.43 11.11 -15.63
C LEU A 109 -4.18 12.48 -15.02
N CYS A 110 -3.42 12.58 -13.92
CA CYS A 110 -3.04 13.88 -13.36
C CYS A 110 -2.28 14.75 -14.35
N VAL A 111 -1.29 14.18 -15.06
CA VAL A 111 -0.53 14.92 -16.08
C VAL A 111 -1.46 15.40 -17.19
N ARG A 112 -2.39 14.55 -17.64
CA ARG A 112 -3.36 14.92 -18.67
C ARG A 112 -4.28 16.05 -18.22
N THR A 113 -4.79 16.00 -16.99
CA THR A 113 -5.58 17.08 -16.38
C THR A 113 -4.77 18.38 -16.30
N ALA A 114 -3.49 18.30 -15.94
CA ALA A 114 -2.63 19.48 -15.90
C ALA A 114 -2.38 20.09 -17.28
N LEU A 115 -2.18 19.27 -18.32
CA LEU A 115 -2.02 19.74 -19.70
C LEU A 115 -3.29 20.41 -20.22
N ASN A 116 -4.46 19.82 -19.97
CA ASN A 116 -5.75 20.39 -20.36
C ASN A 116 -6.04 21.77 -19.74
N HIS A 117 -5.46 22.07 -18.57
CA HIS A 117 -5.60 23.37 -17.90
C HIS A 117 -4.56 24.42 -18.35
N LEU A 118 -3.54 24.01 -19.11
CA LEU A 118 -2.51 24.91 -19.65
C LEU A 118 -2.82 25.40 -21.08
N GLU A 119 -3.70 24.70 -21.80
CA GLU A 119 -4.27 25.12 -23.09
C GLU A 119 -5.49 26.03 -22.89
#